data_AF-A0A5K0W4J0-F1
#
_entry.id   AF-A0A5K0W4J0-F1
#
_cell.length_a   1.000
_cell.length_b   1.000
_cell.length_c   1.000
_cell.angle_alpha   90.00
_cell.angle_beta   90.00
_cell.angle_gamma   90.00
#
_symmetry.space_group_name_H-M   'P 1'
#
loop_
_entity.id
_entity.type
_entity.pdbx_description
1 polymer ?
#
loop_
_entity_poly.entity_id
_entity_poly.type
_entity_poly.pdbx_seq_one_letter_code
_entity_poly.pdbx_strand_id
1 'polypeptide(L)' 'KEDLANTNLKIFDLQTIKVATNDLSEENKLGEGGFGPVYK' A
#
# COMPACT_ATOMS: atom_id res chain seq x y z
N LYS A 1 11.46 -4.42 24.45
CA LYS A 1 10.62 -3.46 23.69
C LYS A 1 11.57 -2.61 22.87
N GLU A 2 12.10 -3.15 21.77
CA GLU A 2 13.09 -2.42 20.97
C GLU A 2 13.29 -3.09 19.58
N ASP A 3 12.21 -3.39 18.86
CA ASP A 3 12.32 -4.01 17.52
C ASP A 3 11.75 -3.12 16.39
N LEU A 4 10.89 -2.14 16.69
CA LEU A 4 10.38 -1.22 15.67
C LEU A 4 11.35 -0.05 15.37
N ALA A 5 12.15 0.36 16.36
CA ALA A 5 13.05 1.52 16.25
C ALA A 5 14.27 1.29 15.34
N ASN A 6 14.64 0.04 15.08
CA ASN A 6 15.78 -0.32 14.23
C ASN A 6 15.38 -0.80 12.82
N THR A 7 14.10 -0.73 12.47
CA THR A 7 13.64 -1.13 11.13
C THR A 7 13.30 0.14 10.34
N ASN A 8 13.91 0.33 9.17
CA ASN A 8 13.61 1.43 8.23
C ASN A 8 12.21 1.27 7.56
N LEU A 9 11.20 0.86 8.32
CA LEU A 9 9.84 0.71 7.86
C LEU A 9 9.16 2.07 7.84
N LYS A 10 8.63 2.42 6.68
CA LYS A 10 7.74 3.57 6.55
C LYS A 10 6.33 3.10 6.85
N ILE A 11 5.70 3.74 7.84
CA ILE A 11 4.29 3.54 8.14
C ILE A 11 3.50 4.56 7.31
N PHE A 12 2.53 4.09 6.55
CA PHE A 12 1.61 4.91 5.80
C PHE A 12 0.20 4.73 6.34
N ASP A 13 -0.56 5.81 6.44
CA ASP A 13 -1.99 5.73 6.73
C ASP A 13 -2.79 5.34 5.47
N LEU A 14 -4.04 4.93 5.68
CA LEU A 14 -4.92 4.53 4.58
C LEU A 14 -5.19 5.69 3.61
N GLN A 15 -5.23 6.93 4.11
CA GLN A 15 -5.47 8.11 3.28
C GLN A 15 -4.35 8.31 2.27
N THR A 16 -3.09 8.17 2.70
CA THR A 16 -1.91 8.25 1.84
C THR A 16 -1.95 7.18 0.76
N ILE A 17 -2.33 5.94 1.10
CA ILE A 17 -2.48 4.84 0.14
C ILE A 17 -3.58 5.16 -0.88
N LYS A 18 -4.73 5.66 -0.43
CA LYS A 18 -5.84 6.08 -1.32
C LYS A 18 -5.41 7.18 -2.28
N VAL A 19 -4.72 8.21 -1.80
CA VAL A 19 -4.22 9.28 -2.67
C VAL A 19 -3.22 8.74 -3.71
N ALA A 20 -2.28 7.89 -3.29
CA ALA A 20 -1.29 7.30 -4.19
C ALA A 20 -1.91 6.43 -5.29
N THR A 21 -2.95 5.67 -4.94
CA THR A 21 -3.62 4.73 -5.86
C THR A 21 -4.79 5.34 -6.63
N ASN A 22 -5.04 6.65 -6.49
CA ASN A 22 -6.25 7.32 -6.99
C ASN A 22 -7.54 6.62 -6.52
N ASP A 23 -7.68 6.50 -5.21
CA ASP A 23 -8.75 5.80 -4.47
C ASP A 23 -8.96 4.35 -4.94
N LEU A 24 -7.86 3.60 -5.11
CA LEU A 24 -7.87 2.20 -5.59
C LEU A 24 -8.57 2.04 -6.95
N SER A 25 -8.42 3.03 -7.84
CA SER A 25 -9.01 3.00 -9.18
C SER A 25 -8.54 1.79 -9.99
N GLU A 26 -9.47 1.15 -10.71
CA GLU A 26 -9.17 0.06 -11.64
C GLU A 26 -8.19 0.47 -12.75
N GLU A 27 -8.14 1.75 -13.12
CA GLU A 27 -7.16 2.27 -14.10
C GLU A 27 -5.71 2.16 -13.59
N ASN A 28 -5.52 2.07 -12.27
CA ASN A 28 -4.23 1.90 -11.63
C ASN A 28 -3.96 0.45 -11.23
N LYS A 29 -4.90 -0.47 -11.44
CA LYS A 29 -4.71 -1.88 -11.16
C LYS A 29 -3.74 -2.49 -12.16
N LEU A 30 -2.66 -3.06 -11.65
CA LEU A 30 -1.65 -3.79 -12.41
C LEU A 30 -2.06 -5.25 -12.63
N GLY A 31 -2.84 -5.81 -11.70
CA GLY A 31 -3.34 -7.19 -11.78
C GLY A 31 -4.00 -7.65 -10.48
N GLU A 32 -4.48 -8.89 -10.48
CA GLU A 32 -5.07 -9.56 -9.33
C GLU A 32 -4.74 -11.05 -9.36
N GLY A 33 -4.49 -11.64 -8.20
CA GLY A 33 -4.32 -13.08 -8.03
C GLY A 33 -4.89 -13.54 -6.69
N GLY A 34 -4.53 -14.76 -6.25
CA GLY A 34 -5.04 -15.34 -5.00
C GLY A 34 -4.72 -14.56 -3.71
N PHE A 35 -3.85 -13.55 -3.80
CA PHE A 35 -3.47 -12.65 -2.69
C PHE A 35 -4.10 -11.26 -2.79
N GLY A 36 -4.95 -11.01 -3.78
CA GLY A 36 -5.64 -9.75 -4.01
C GLY A 36 -5.06 -8.88 -5.14
N PRO A 37 -5.58 -7.65 -5.29
CA PRO A 37 -5.18 -6.73 -6.35
C PRO A 37 -3.87 -6.00 -6.04
N VAL A 38 -3.14 -5.62 -7.09
CA VAL A 38 -1.94 -4.78 -7.03
C VAL A 38 -2.20 -3.51 -7.80
N TYR A 39 -1.88 -2.35 -7.21
CA TYR A 39 -2.04 -1.02 -7.82
C TYR A 39 -0.68 -0.36 -8.04
N LYS A 40 -0.57 0.45 -9.09
CA LYS A 40 0.61 1.25 -9.41
C LYS A 40 0.78 2.46 -8.52
#